data_AF-A0A1G0DLR9-F1
#
_entry.id   AF-A0A1G0DLR9-F1
#
_cell.length_a   1.000
_cell.length_b   1.000
_cell.length_c   1.000
_cell.angle_alpha   90.00
_cell.angle_beta   90.00
_cell.angle_gamma   90.00
#
_symmetry.space_group_name_H-M   'P 1'
#
loop_
_entity.id
_entity.type
_entity.pdbx_description
1 polymer ?
#
loop_
_entity_poly.entity_id
_entity_poly.type
_entity_poly.pdbx_seq_one_letter_code
_entity_poly.pdbx_strand_id
1 'polypeptide(L)'
;MSKYIVTARLRLVCGVLTLSADQANPRAHALKPLGKNRFEIINPVEFKVGEKIGYEGELPKALADNLTSAEDTEKAAKKAADAEAKAKALAEADAKKARDKIESDALDAWQNLPELREQHANDFDAYLAFVLEQAA
;
A
#
# COMPACT_ATOMS: atom_id res chain seq x y z
N MET A 1 6.72 26.41 6.14
CA MET A 1 6.37 26.00 4.77
C MET A 1 5.68 24.67 4.83
N SER A 2 4.54 24.57 4.18
CA SER A 2 3.78 23.33 4.12
C SER A 2 4.31 22.47 2.98
N LYS A 3 4.47 21.17 3.23
CA LYS A 3 4.98 20.21 2.25
C LYS A 3 3.80 19.44 1.67
N TYR A 4 3.75 19.40 0.34
CA TYR A 4 2.69 18.75 -0.40
C TYR A 4 3.26 17.74 -1.38
N ILE A 5 2.43 16.74 -1.69
CA ILE A 5 2.66 15.77 -2.74
C ILE A 5 1.64 16.05 -3.83
N VAL A 6 2.13 16.20 -5.05
CA VAL A 6 1.31 16.42 -6.24
C VAL A 6 0.59 15.12 -6.57
N THR A 7 -0.75 15.11 -6.51
CA THR A 7 -1.59 13.92 -6.80
C THR A 7 -2.13 13.91 -8.23
N ALA A 8 -2.19 15.08 -8.86
CA ALA A 8 -2.58 15.27 -10.26
C ALA A 8 -1.69 16.33 -10.90
N ARG A 9 -1.62 16.40 -12.24
CA ARG A 9 -0.80 17.40 -12.95
C ARG A 9 -1.13 18.80 -12.42
N LEU A 10 -0.13 19.46 -11.85
CA LEU A 10 -0.31 20.74 -11.16
C LEU A 10 0.41 21.84 -11.92
N ARG A 11 -0.31 22.91 -12.22
CA ARG A 11 0.28 24.13 -12.80
C ARG A 11 0.25 25.25 -11.77
N LEU A 12 1.42 25.78 -11.43
CA LEU A 12 1.56 26.92 -10.52
C LEU A 12 2.01 28.14 -11.31
N VAL A 13 1.27 29.24 -11.14
CA VAL A 13 1.50 30.49 -11.89
C VAL A 13 2.28 31.53 -11.09
N CYS A 14 2.24 31.45 -9.76
CA CYS A 14 2.91 32.37 -8.85
C CYS A 14 3.16 31.71 -7.49
N GLY A 15 3.99 32.35 -6.67
CA GLY A 15 4.31 31.92 -5.31
C GLY A 15 5.77 31.54 -5.14
N VAL A 16 6.13 31.16 -3.90
CA VAL A 16 7.48 30.71 -3.56
C VAL A 16 7.43 29.22 -3.24
N LEU A 17 8.28 28.48 -3.94
CA LEU A 17 8.40 27.03 -3.84
C LEU A 17 9.69 26.63 -3.16
N THR A 18 9.65 25.51 -2.46
CA THR A 18 10.84 24.76 -2.08
C THR A 18 10.89 23.47 -2.86
N LEU A 19 11.95 23.31 -3.65
CA LEU A 19 12.17 22.18 -4.55
C LEU A 19 13.56 21.60 -4.33
N SER A 20 13.77 20.32 -4.67
CA SER A 20 15.13 19.78 -4.77
C SER A 20 15.87 20.35 -5.99
N ALA A 21 17.20 20.28 -6.00
CA ALA A 21 18.01 20.72 -7.13
C ALA A 21 17.61 19.98 -8.43
N ASP A 22 17.32 18.68 -8.34
CA ASP A 22 16.90 17.86 -9.49
C ASP A 22 15.54 18.28 -10.05
N GLN A 23 14.64 18.78 -9.21
CA GLN A 23 13.33 19.29 -9.63
C GLN A 23 13.40 20.72 -10.16
N ALA A 24 14.30 21.54 -9.59
CA ALA A 24 14.48 22.94 -9.96
C ALA A 24 15.26 23.11 -11.27
N ASN A 25 16.29 22.28 -11.52
CA ASN A 25 17.15 22.39 -12.69
C ASN A 25 16.38 22.38 -14.04
N PRO A 26 15.45 21.43 -14.31
CA PRO A 26 14.67 21.44 -15.54
C PRO A 26 13.76 22.67 -15.70
N ARG A 27 13.44 23.33 -14.58
CA ARG A 27 12.49 24.45 -14.48
C ARG A 27 13.20 25.78 -14.18
N ALA A 28 14.52 25.82 -14.26
CA ALA A 28 15.32 26.99 -13.90
C ALA A 28 14.95 28.24 -14.72
N HIS A 29 14.51 28.06 -15.96
CA HIS A 29 14.02 29.15 -16.82
C HIS A 29 12.70 29.79 -16.33
N ALA A 30 11.95 29.10 -15.48
CA ALA A 30 10.67 29.54 -14.94
C ALA A 30 10.71 29.85 -13.44
N LEU A 31 11.90 29.72 -12.82
CA LEU A 31 12.13 29.86 -11.40
C LEU A 31 13.27 30.85 -11.13
N LYS A 32 13.04 31.79 -10.20
CA LYS A 32 14.07 32.69 -9.70
C LYS A 32 14.58 32.17 -8.35
N PRO A 33 15.87 31.82 -8.21
CA PRO A 33 16.40 31.33 -6.95
C PRO A 33 16.41 32.44 -5.89
N LEU A 34 15.84 32.16 -4.72
CA LEU A 34 15.86 33.01 -3.52
C LEU A 34 16.84 32.49 -2.44
N GLY A 35 17.56 31.41 -2.74
CA GLY A 35 18.49 30.75 -1.83
C GLY A 35 17.83 29.78 -0.85
N LYS A 36 18.64 28.91 -0.23
CA LYS A 36 18.19 27.84 0.69
C LYS A 36 17.12 26.91 0.07
N ASN A 37 17.30 26.51 -1.19
CA ASN A 37 16.35 25.70 -1.97
C ASN A 37 14.97 26.34 -2.19
N ARG A 38 14.86 27.67 -2.02
CA ARG A 38 13.66 28.44 -2.32
C ARG A 38 13.73 29.05 -3.70
N PHE A 39 12.62 29.00 -4.41
CA PHE A 39 12.48 29.46 -5.78
C PHE A 39 11.17 30.23 -5.91
N GLU A 40 11.26 31.47 -6.36
CA GLU A 40 10.10 32.27 -6.74
C GLU A 40 9.67 31.91 -8.16
N ILE A 41 8.38 31.68 -8.37
CA ILE A 41 7.84 31.37 -9.69
C ILE A 41 7.77 32.67 -10.50
N ILE A 42 8.53 32.73 -11.60
CA ILE A 42 8.52 33.86 -12.54
C ILE A 42 7.72 33.57 -13.81
N ASN A 43 7.60 32.29 -14.19
CA ASN A 43 6.76 31.81 -15.28
C ASN A 43 5.96 30.59 -14.82
N PRO A 44 4.81 30.27 -15.43
CA PRO A 44 4.02 29.11 -15.03
C PRO A 44 4.85 27.82 -15.09
N VAL A 45 4.90 27.10 -13.96
CA VAL A 45 5.60 25.82 -13.83
C VAL A 45 4.62 24.67 -13.68
N GLU A 46 4.95 23.53 -14.29
CA GLU A 46 4.14 22.32 -14.18
C GLU A 46 4.88 21.22 -13.40
N PHE A 47 4.12 20.55 -12.55
CA PHE A 47 4.57 19.41 -11.75
C PHE A 47 3.80 18.15 -12.13
N LYS A 48 4.52 17.02 -12.12
CA LYS A 48 3.95 15.70 -12.36
C LYS A 48 3.49 15.07 -11.06
N VAL A 49 2.62 14.06 -11.18
CA VAL A 49 2.17 13.23 -10.06
C VAL A 49 3.37 12.63 -9.33
N GLY A 50 3.35 12.69 -8.00
CA GLY A 50 4.37 12.16 -7.11
C GLY A 50 5.52 13.12 -6.79
N GLU A 51 5.55 14.33 -7.36
CA GLU A 51 6.54 15.33 -6.96
C GLU A 51 6.23 15.91 -5.57
N LYS A 52 7.25 16.01 -4.73
CA LYS A 52 7.18 16.70 -3.44
C LYS A 52 7.52 18.16 -3.65
N ILE A 53 6.66 19.06 -3.21
CA ILE A 53 6.87 20.51 -3.29
C ILE A 53 6.60 21.15 -1.94
N GLY A 54 7.44 22.10 -1.54
CA GLY A 54 7.10 23.03 -0.46
C GLY A 54 6.45 24.27 -1.06
N TYR A 55 5.36 24.75 -0.48
CA TYR A 55 4.73 26.01 -0.88
C TYR A 55 4.75 27.00 0.30
N GLU A 56 5.13 28.25 0.03
CA GLU A 56 5.11 29.34 0.99
C GLU A 56 3.86 30.20 0.76
N GLY A 57 2.90 30.08 1.69
CA GLY A 57 1.62 30.76 1.63
C GLY A 57 0.44 29.79 1.69
N GLU A 58 -0.76 30.35 1.56
CA GLU A 58 -2.00 29.57 1.46
C GLU A 58 -2.18 29.11 0.01
N LEU A 59 -2.39 27.81 -0.19
CA LEU A 59 -2.70 27.27 -1.51
C LEU A 59 -4.13 27.71 -1.90
N PRO A 60 -4.33 28.24 -3.12
CA PRO A 60 -5.67 28.43 -3.66
C PRO A 60 -6.49 27.14 -3.57
N LYS A 61 -7.74 27.21 -3.09
CA LYS A 61 -8.63 26.04 -2.95
C LYS A 61 -8.72 25.18 -4.21
N ALA A 62 -8.69 25.80 -5.40
CA ALA A 62 -8.70 25.10 -6.68
C ALA A 62 -7.48 24.20 -6.94
N LEU A 63 -6.38 24.41 -6.22
CA LEU A 63 -5.17 23.60 -6.31
C LEU A 63 -5.10 22.55 -5.20
N ALA A 64 -5.91 22.68 -4.15
CA ALA A 64 -5.96 21.74 -3.04
C ALA A 64 -6.40 20.34 -3.49
N ASP A 65 -7.27 20.23 -4.49
CA ASP A 65 -7.70 18.92 -5.03
C ASP A 65 -6.56 18.15 -5.72
N ASN A 66 -5.54 18.86 -6.20
CA ASN A 66 -4.39 18.30 -6.91
C ASN A 66 -3.16 18.10 -6.00
N LEU A 67 -3.30 18.41 -4.70
CA LEU A 67 -2.22 18.43 -3.72
C LEU A 67 -2.68 17.76 -2.43
N THR A 68 -1.99 16.72 -2.00
CA THR A 68 -2.20 16.12 -0.68
C THR A 68 -1.07 16.56 0.25
N SER A 69 -1.38 16.90 1.50
CA SER A 69 -0.35 17.18 2.49
C SER A 69 0.53 15.93 2.67
N ALA A 70 1.85 16.12 2.75
CA ALA A 70 2.77 15.00 2.94
C ALA A 70 2.43 14.18 4.20
N GLU A 71 1.89 14.85 5.24
CA GLU A 71 1.44 14.22 6.50
C GLU A 71 0.22 13.31 6.34
N ASP A 72 -0.72 13.67 5.45
CA ASP A 72 -1.91 12.85 5.20
C ASP A 72 -1.57 11.61 4.36
N THR A 73 -0.59 11.74 3.46
CA THR A 73 -0.12 10.63 2.61
C THR A 73 0.63 9.58 3.43
N GLU A 74 1.44 10.00 4.40
CA GLU A 74 2.19 9.11 5.28
C GLU A 74 1.25 8.33 6.23
N LYS A 75 0.20 8.98 6.74
CA LYS A 75 -0.85 8.31 7.52
C LYS A 75 -1.68 7.34 6.70
N ALA A 76 -1.98 7.66 5.44
CA ALA A 76 -2.71 6.77 4.53
C ALA A 76 -1.87 5.53 4.16
N ALA A 77 -0.58 5.70 3.86
CA ALA A 77 0.32 4.60 3.54
C ALA A 77 0.48 3.63 4.72
N LYS A 78 0.60 4.15 5.95
CA LYS A 78 0.70 3.32 7.16
C LYS A 78 -0.60 2.54 7.43
N LYS A 79 -1.77 3.12 7.16
CA LYS A 79 -3.06 2.42 7.27
C LYS A 79 -3.24 1.34 6.22
N ALA A 80 -2.79 1.56 4.99
CA ALA A 80 -2.87 0.56 3.93
C ALA A 80 -1.97 -0.65 4.22
N ALA A 81 -0.74 -0.43 4.69
CA ALA A 81 0.17 -1.50 5.06
C ALA A 81 -0.33 -2.34 6.26
N ASP A 82 -0.94 -1.69 7.26
CA ASP A 82 -1.53 -2.38 8.42
C ASP A 82 -2.77 -3.21 8.03
N ALA A 83 -3.59 -2.69 7.11
CA ALA A 83 -4.76 -3.40 6.59
C ALA A 83 -4.38 -4.65 5.77
N GLU A 84 -3.33 -4.57 4.94
CA GLU A 84 -2.85 -5.70 4.13
C GLU A 84 -2.21 -6.79 4.99
N ALA A 85 -1.41 -6.40 6.01
CA ALA A 85 -0.83 -7.35 6.96
C ALA A 85 -1.91 -8.07 7.79
N LYS A 86 -2.95 -7.34 8.22
CA LYS A 86 -4.07 -7.91 8.96
C LYS A 86 -4.95 -8.82 8.09
N ALA A 87 -5.15 -8.49 6.82
CA ALA A 87 -5.89 -9.33 5.88
C ALA A 87 -5.17 -10.66 5.62
N LYS A 88 -3.84 -10.64 5.44
CA LYS A 88 -3.05 -11.86 5.26
C LYS A 88 -3.03 -12.74 6.52
N ALA A 89 -2.87 -12.13 7.69
CA ALA A 89 -2.90 -12.85 8.96
C ALA A 89 -4.27 -13.49 9.26
N LEU A 90 -5.37 -12.82 8.88
CA LEU A 90 -6.71 -13.37 9.04
C LEU A 90 -6.94 -14.55 8.07
N ALA A 91 -6.50 -14.43 6.81
CA ALA A 91 -6.59 -15.50 5.83
C ALA A 91 -5.76 -16.75 6.23
N GLU A 92 -4.55 -16.56 6.77
CA GLU A 92 -3.74 -17.67 7.29
C GLU A 92 -4.37 -18.32 8.54
N ALA A 93 -4.98 -17.53 9.43
CA ALA A 93 -5.67 -18.05 10.60
C ALA A 93 -6.94 -18.84 10.24
N ASP A 94 -7.72 -18.38 9.27
CA ASP A 94 -8.91 -19.09 8.80
C ASP A 94 -8.55 -20.36 8.00
N ALA A 95 -7.49 -20.33 7.20
CA ALA A 95 -6.97 -21.52 6.52
C ALA A 95 -6.47 -22.59 7.51
N LYS A 96 -5.80 -22.16 8.59
CA LYS A 96 -5.38 -23.08 9.66
C LYS A 96 -6.57 -23.73 10.36
N LYS A 97 -7.60 -22.94 10.73
CA LYS A 97 -8.81 -23.48 11.36
C LYS A 97 -9.55 -24.47 10.46
N ALA A 98 -9.63 -24.19 9.16
CA ALA A 98 -10.24 -25.10 8.20
C ALA A 98 -9.48 -26.43 8.13
N ARG A 99 -8.14 -26.38 8.08
CA ARG A 99 -7.29 -27.57 8.09
C ARG A 99 -7.41 -28.37 9.39
N ASP A 100 -7.34 -27.70 10.55
CA ASP A 100 -7.47 -28.35 11.86
C ASP A 100 -8.84 -29.05 11.99
N LYS A 101 -9.90 -28.46 11.43
CA LYS A 101 -11.23 -29.09 11.39
C LYS A 101 -11.26 -30.31 10.47
N ILE A 102 -10.69 -30.23 9.27
CA ILE A 102 -10.63 -31.35 8.33
C ILE A 102 -9.86 -32.52 8.95
N GLU A 103 -8.73 -32.25 9.63
CA GLU A 103 -7.94 -33.26 10.31
C GLU A 103 -8.70 -33.93 11.46
N SER A 104 -9.44 -33.14 12.26
CA SER A 104 -10.30 -33.68 13.31
C SER A 104 -11.40 -34.59 12.75
N ASP A 105 -12.08 -34.17 11.68
CA ASP A 105 -13.15 -34.94 11.05
C ASP A 105 -12.58 -36.22 10.39
N ALA A 106 -11.39 -36.14 9.79
CA ALA A 106 -10.68 -37.28 9.22
C ALA A 106 -10.27 -38.29 10.31
N LEU A 107 -9.77 -37.81 11.45
CA LEU A 107 -9.39 -38.67 12.57
C LEU A 107 -10.58 -39.43 13.15
N ASP A 108 -11.74 -38.77 13.30
CA ASP A 108 -12.98 -39.42 13.76
C ASP A 108 -13.43 -40.51 12.78
N ALA A 109 -13.45 -40.21 11.48
CA ALA A 109 -13.78 -41.19 10.44
C ALA A 109 -12.80 -42.39 10.45
N TRP A 110 -11.50 -42.14 10.61
CA TRP A 110 -10.47 -43.17 10.67
C TRP A 110 -10.63 -44.11 11.85
N GLN A 111 -10.99 -43.57 13.02
CA GLN A 111 -11.19 -44.36 14.24
C GLN A 111 -12.46 -45.21 14.15
N ASN A 112 -13.52 -44.66 13.57
CA ASN A 112 -14.84 -45.28 13.55
C ASN A 112 -15.11 -46.19 12.33
N LEU A 113 -14.32 -46.08 11.26
CA LEU A 113 -14.48 -46.87 10.03
C LEU A 113 -13.24 -47.75 9.77
N PRO A 114 -13.27 -49.05 10.10
CA PRO A 114 -12.14 -49.95 9.86
C PRO A 114 -11.85 -50.18 8.37
N GLU A 115 -12.86 -50.06 7.50
CA GLU A 115 -12.71 -50.19 6.04
C GLU A 115 -11.75 -49.15 5.45
N LEU A 116 -11.79 -47.91 5.95
CA LEU A 116 -10.86 -46.85 5.55
C LEU A 116 -9.42 -47.17 5.96
N ARG A 117 -9.26 -47.79 7.13
CA ARG A 117 -7.94 -48.19 7.62
C ARG A 117 -7.33 -49.28 6.74
N GLU A 118 -8.11 -50.26 6.33
CA GLU A 118 -7.65 -51.30 5.42
C GLU A 118 -7.34 -50.75 4.02
N GLN A 119 -8.20 -49.87 3.49
CA GLN A 119 -8.03 -49.26 2.17
C GLN A 119 -6.76 -48.41 2.05
N HIS A 120 -6.36 -47.75 3.14
CA HIS A 120 -5.15 -46.93 3.21
C HIS A 120 -4.00 -47.63 3.97
N ALA A 121 -4.00 -48.96 4.02
CA ALA A 121 -2.90 -49.77 4.60
C ALA A 121 -2.53 -49.40 6.06
N ASN A 122 -3.49 -48.97 6.87
CA ASN A 122 -3.35 -48.44 8.23
C ASN A 122 -2.45 -47.19 8.33
N ASP A 123 -2.27 -46.46 7.24
CA ASP A 123 -1.55 -45.19 7.20
C ASP A 123 -2.52 -44.00 7.24
N PHE A 124 -2.61 -43.36 8.41
CA PHE A 124 -3.47 -42.18 8.59
C PHE A 124 -2.96 -40.97 7.80
N ASP A 125 -1.65 -40.83 7.60
CA ASP A 125 -1.07 -39.70 6.86
C ASP A 125 -1.44 -39.79 5.38
N ALA A 126 -1.42 -41.00 4.81
CA ALA A 126 -1.88 -41.26 3.44
C ALA A 126 -3.39 -40.96 3.26
N TYR A 127 -4.21 -41.27 4.27
CA TYR A 127 -5.63 -40.93 4.27
C TYR A 127 -5.88 -39.43 4.44
N LEU A 128 -5.20 -38.77 5.37
CA LEU A 128 -5.31 -37.31 5.58
C LEU A 128 -4.90 -36.53 4.33
N ALA A 129 -3.85 -36.96 3.63
CA ALA A 129 -3.44 -36.38 2.36
C ALA A 129 -4.54 -36.49 1.29
N PHE A 130 -5.18 -37.66 1.18
CA PHE A 130 -6.31 -37.86 0.27
C PHE A 130 -7.51 -36.96 0.62
N VAL A 131 -7.87 -36.84 1.91
CA VAL A 131 -8.97 -35.98 2.34
C VAL A 131 -8.68 -34.49 2.07
N LEU A 132 -7.44 -34.05 2.31
CA LEU A 132 -7.02 -32.68 2.02
C LEU A 132 -7.01 -32.37 0.51
N GLU A 133 -6.70 -33.35 -0.34
CA GLU A 133 -6.77 -33.21 -1.81
C GLU A 133 -8.21 -33.06 -2.32
N GLN A 134 -9.19 -33.71 -1.68
CA GLN A 134 -10.61 -33.57 -2.03
C GLN A 134 -11.23 -32.25 -1.55
N ALA A 135 -10.59 -31.57 -0.59
CA ALA A 135 -11.08 -30.33 0.03
C ALA A 135 -10.46 -29.04 -0.57
N ALA A 136 -9.46 -29.17 -1.46
CA ALA A 136 -8.78 -28.07 -2.16
C ALA A 136 -9.52 -27.65 -3.45
#